data_AF-A0A7R9M055-F1
#
_entry.id   AF-A0A7R9M055-F1
#
_cell.length_a   1.000
_cell.length_b   1.000
_cell.length_c   1.000
_cell.angle_alpha   90.00
_cell.angle_beta   90.00
_cell.angle_gamma   90.00
#
_symmetry.space_group_name_H-M   'P 1'
#
loop_
_entity.id
_entity.type
_entity.pdbx_description
1 polymer ?
#
loop_
_entity_poly.entity_id
_entity_poly.type
_entity_poly.pdbx_seq_one_letter_code
_entity_poly.pdbx_strand_id
1 'polypeptide(L)'
;SFYLPSKKYTIAVSCCPKLYQLQENLENHFQFPYRVVFAVATQDSVLFYDSQQDLPFGQVSQIHYLRLTDLQWSPDGRMLIVSSTDGFATFITFEANELGVPYDGPAFNFNETEAS
;
A
#
# COMPACT_ATOMS: atom_id res chain seq x y z
N SER A 1 11.21 -16.31 -3.35
CA SER A 1 11.40 -14.98 -3.95
C SER A 1 10.06 -14.54 -4.51
N PHE A 2 9.49 -13.47 -3.96
CA PHE A 2 8.17 -12.97 -4.34
C PHE A 2 8.32 -12.07 -5.57
N TYR A 3 7.70 -12.44 -6.69
CA TYR A 3 7.85 -11.74 -7.97
C TYR A 3 6.48 -11.21 -8.39
N LEU A 4 6.27 -9.89 -8.25
CA LEU A 4 5.04 -9.25 -8.69
C LEU A 4 5.10 -9.07 -10.23
N PRO A 5 4.19 -9.68 -11.01
CA PRO A 5 4.19 -9.55 -12.46
C PRO A 5 3.64 -8.19 -12.87
N SER A 6 4.45 -7.14 -12.73
CA SER A 6 4.22 -5.88 -13.43
C SER A 6 4.94 -5.93 -14.78
N LYS A 7 4.21 -5.79 -15.88
CA LYS A 7 4.81 -5.65 -17.22
C LYS A 7 5.62 -4.35 -17.39
N LYS A 8 5.58 -3.44 -16.41
CA LYS A 8 6.22 -2.12 -16.43
C LYS A 8 7.15 -1.98 -15.22
N TYR A 9 8.26 -1.26 -15.38
CA TYR A 9 9.18 -1.03 -14.26
C TYR A 9 8.50 -0.22 -13.16
N THR A 10 8.80 -0.60 -11.93
CA THR A 10 8.41 0.13 -10.72
C THR A 10 9.39 1.28 -10.52
N ILE A 11 8.86 2.47 -10.25
CA ILE A 11 9.63 3.69 -10.02
C ILE A 11 9.76 3.95 -8.52
N ALA A 12 8.63 3.92 -7.81
CA ALA A 12 8.58 4.19 -6.38
C ALA A 12 7.59 3.27 -5.68
N VAL A 13 7.84 2.98 -4.41
CA VAL A 13 6.92 2.26 -3.53
C VAL A 13 6.78 3.08 -2.25
N SER A 14 5.55 3.25 -1.79
CA SER A 14 5.25 4.01 -0.58
C SER A 14 4.25 3.22 0.27
N CYS A 15 4.63 2.91 1.51
CA CYS A 15 3.77 2.21 2.45
C CYS A 15 2.87 3.20 3.19
N CYS A 16 1.61 2.86 3.36
CA CYS A 16 0.70 3.62 4.20
C CYS A 16 1.20 3.57 5.66
N PRO A 17 1.27 4.71 6.38
CA PRO A 17 1.72 4.74 7.78
C PRO A 17 0.71 4.12 8.77
N LYS A 18 -0.52 3.86 8.31
CA LYS A 18 -1.58 3.21 9.10
C LYS A 18 -1.66 1.71 8.77
N LEU A 19 -1.81 0.93 9.84
CA LEU A 19 -2.11 -0.50 9.75
C LEU A 19 -3.62 -0.69 9.71
N TYR A 20 -4.06 -1.75 9.04
CA TYR A 20 -5.48 -2.08 8.90
C TYR A 20 -5.78 -3.48 9.46
N GLN A 21 -7.03 -3.71 9.84
CA GLN A 21 -7.50 -5.01 10.31
C GLN A 21 -7.57 -6.00 9.14
N LEU A 22 -7.30 -7.27 9.44
CA LEU A 22 -7.38 -8.36 8.47
C LEU A 22 -8.82 -8.50 7.94
N GLN A 23 -8.98 -8.72 6.64
CA GLN A 23 -10.27 -9.10 6.08
C GLN A 23 -10.52 -10.60 6.26
N GLU A 24 -11.73 -10.97 6.70
CA GLU A 24 -12.11 -12.38 6.94
C GLU A 24 -12.13 -13.25 5.68
N ASN A 25 -12.25 -12.63 4.50
CA ASN A 25 -12.40 -13.33 3.21
C ASN A 25 -11.08 -13.58 2.47
N LEU A 26 -9.92 -13.25 3.05
CA LEU A 26 -8.61 -13.36 2.41
C LEU A 26 -7.66 -14.23 3.24
N GLU A 27 -6.93 -15.11 2.56
CA GLU A 27 -5.89 -15.93 3.20
C GLU A 27 -4.73 -15.04 3.64
N ASN A 28 -4.29 -15.17 4.89
CA ASN A 28 -3.17 -14.41 5.41
C ASN A 28 -1.86 -15.19 5.20
N HIS A 29 -1.20 -14.96 4.07
CA HIS A 29 0.06 -15.62 3.75
C HIS A 29 1.23 -15.21 4.67
N PHE A 30 1.16 -14.01 5.26
CA PHE A 30 2.25 -13.44 6.06
C PHE A 30 2.09 -13.62 7.58
N GLN A 31 1.00 -14.24 8.04
CA GLN A 31 0.72 -14.55 9.47
C GLN A 31 0.76 -13.32 10.41
N PHE A 32 0.73 -12.09 9.89
CA PHE A 32 0.65 -10.89 10.72
C PHE A 32 -0.77 -10.68 11.26
N PRO A 33 -0.95 -10.15 12.49
CA PRO A 33 -2.28 -9.85 13.02
C PRO A 33 -2.94 -8.62 12.37
N TYR A 34 -2.22 -7.92 11.48
CA TYR A 34 -2.64 -6.74 10.75
C TYR A 34 -2.27 -6.87 9.28
N ARG A 35 -2.83 -5.96 8.48
CA ARG A 35 -2.50 -5.80 7.07
C ARG A 35 -1.88 -4.44 6.78
N VAL A 36 -0.93 -4.42 5.85
CA VAL A 36 -0.23 -3.21 5.40
C VAL A 36 -0.65 -2.89 3.98
N VAL A 37 -1.19 -1.70 3.78
CA VAL A 37 -1.49 -1.18 2.44
C VAL A 37 -0.28 -0.42 1.94
N PHE A 38 0.11 -0.65 0.70
CA PHE A 38 1.19 0.09 0.04
C PHE A 38 0.84 0.40 -1.41
N ALA A 39 1.32 1.55 -1.87
CA ALA A 39 1.16 2.01 -3.25
C ALA A 39 2.46 1.82 -4.01
N VAL A 40 2.34 1.37 -5.24
CA VAL A 40 3.44 1.10 -6.16
C VAL A 40 3.24 1.97 -7.40
N ALA A 41 4.14 2.92 -7.62
CA ALA A 41 4.17 3.71 -8.84
C ALA A 41 4.89 2.91 -9.92
N THR A 42 4.16 2.61 -10.98
CA THR A 42 4.71 2.12 -12.24
C THR A 42 4.94 3.30 -13.18
N GLN A 43 5.40 3.02 -14.40
CA GLN A 43 5.65 4.04 -15.43
C GLN A 43 4.51 5.06 -15.62
N ASP A 44 3.25 4.61 -15.58
CA ASP A 44 2.08 5.43 -15.94
C ASP A 44 0.85 5.18 -15.05
N SER A 45 1.00 4.34 -14.02
CA SER A 45 -0.10 4.00 -13.12
C SER A 45 0.39 3.75 -11.70
N VAL A 46 -0.49 3.99 -10.74
CA VAL A 46 -0.30 3.64 -9.34
C VAL A 46 -1.12 2.39 -9.06
N LEU A 47 -0.47 1.36 -8.55
CA LEU A 47 -1.08 0.11 -8.12
C LEU A 47 -1.15 0.10 -6.60
N PHE A 48 -2.29 -0.30 -6.06
CA PHE A 48 -2.49 -0.45 -4.62
C PHE A 48 -2.48 -1.93 -4.25
N TYR A 49 -1.62 -2.26 -3.30
CA TYR A 49 -1.39 -3.61 -2.81
C TYR A 49 -1.63 -3.67 -1.31
N ASP A 50 -1.92 -4.87 -0.87
CA ASP A 50 -2.14 -5.23 0.53
C ASP A 50 -1.23 -6.42 0.84
N SER A 51 -0.63 -6.45 2.04
CA SER A 51 0.17 -7.57 2.50
C SER A 51 -0.58 -8.89 2.61
N GLN A 52 -1.93 -8.90 2.65
CA GLN A 52 -2.69 -10.16 2.69
C GLN A 52 -2.76 -10.89 1.34
N GLN A 53 -2.64 -10.17 0.21
CA GLN A 53 -2.93 -10.73 -1.11
C GLN A 53 -1.85 -10.40 -2.13
N ASP A 54 -1.61 -11.34 -3.05
CA ASP A 54 -0.58 -11.19 -4.07
C ASP A 54 -1.01 -10.32 -5.26
N LEU A 55 -2.29 -9.96 -5.31
CA LEU A 55 -2.90 -9.20 -6.39
C LEU A 55 -3.18 -7.75 -5.96
N PRO A 56 -3.00 -6.77 -6.86
CA PRO A 56 -3.38 -5.40 -6.58
C PRO A 56 -4.90 -5.31 -6.45
N PHE A 57 -5.39 -4.67 -5.38
CA PHE A 57 -6.83 -4.47 -5.19
C PHE A 57 -7.35 -3.25 -5.95
N GLY A 58 -6.45 -2.33 -6.32
CA GLY A 58 -6.80 -1.11 -7.02
C GLY A 58 -5.70 -0.66 -7.97
N GLN A 59 -6.10 -0.03 -9.07
CA GLN A 59 -5.20 0.61 -10.02
C GLN A 59 -5.75 1.98 -10.40
N VAL A 60 -4.89 2.99 -10.36
CA VAL A 60 -5.16 4.33 -10.87
C VAL A 60 -4.18 4.58 -12.01
N SER A 61 -4.69 4.57 -13.24
CA SER A 61 -3.91 4.83 -14.47
C SER A 61 -4.30 6.13 -15.14
N GLN A 62 -3.45 6.61 -16.05
CA GLN A 62 -3.73 7.79 -16.90
C GLN A 62 -3.91 9.11 -16.13
N ILE A 63 -3.33 9.19 -14.93
CA ILE A 63 -3.30 10.42 -14.11
C ILE A 63 -2.32 11.47 -14.65
N HIS A 64 -1.32 11.05 -15.43
CA HIS A 64 -0.29 11.94 -15.98
C HIS A 64 0.07 11.56 -17.43
N TYR A 65 0.52 12.54 -18.21
CA TYR A 65 0.98 12.32 -19.60
C TYR A 65 2.40 11.77 -19.66
N LEU A 66 3.21 12.09 -18.65
CA LEU A 66 4.59 11.64 -18.51
C LEU A 66 4.73 10.71 -17.30
N ARG A 67 5.98 10.31 -17.01
CA ARG A 67 6.26 9.30 -16.00
C ARG A 67 6.09 9.84 -14.59
N LEU A 68 5.51 9.00 -13.74
CA LEU A 68 5.46 9.25 -12.30
C LEU A 68 6.89 9.26 -11.73
N THR A 69 7.17 10.11 -10.74
CA THR A 69 8.49 10.18 -10.09
C THR A 69 8.43 9.64 -8.68
N ASP A 70 7.46 10.08 -7.88
CA ASP A 70 7.40 9.83 -6.45
C ASP A 70 5.97 9.64 -5.96
N LEU A 71 5.87 8.99 -4.80
CA LEU A 71 4.63 8.70 -4.09
C LEU A 71 4.81 8.98 -2.61
N GLN A 72 3.89 9.75 -2.02
CA GLN A 72 3.92 10.04 -0.58
C GLN A 72 2.52 9.97 0.03
N TRP A 73 2.35 9.07 1.00
CA TRP A 73 1.14 9.00 1.82
C TRP A 73 1.10 10.13 2.83
N SER A 74 -0.11 10.58 3.12
CA SER A 74 -0.39 11.45 4.25
C SER A 74 -0.24 10.69 5.58
N PRO A 75 0.09 11.38 6.69
CA PRO A 75 0.27 10.74 8.01
C PRO A 75 -0.98 10.02 8.54
N ASP A 76 -2.16 10.44 8.09
CA ASP A 76 -3.44 9.83 8.44
C ASP A 76 -3.81 8.64 7.54
N GLY A 77 -3.05 8.36 6.47
CA GLY A 77 -3.28 7.25 5.55
C GLY A 77 -4.48 7.43 4.61
N ARG A 78 -5.06 8.63 4.54
CA ARG A 78 -6.27 8.92 3.74
C ARG A 78 -5.99 9.57 2.39
N MET A 79 -4.78 10.06 2.20
CA MET A 79 -4.39 10.73 0.96
C MET A 79 -3.04 10.21 0.48
N LEU A 80 -2.91 10.10 -0.83
CA LEU A 80 -1.67 9.79 -1.50
C LEU A 80 -1.40 10.87 -2.54
N ILE A 81 -0.23 11.47 -2.46
CA ILE A 81 0.25 12.42 -3.46
C ILE A 81 1.15 11.68 -4.43
N VAL A 82 0.90 11.90 -5.71
CA VAL A 82 1.67 11.37 -6.83
C VAL A 82 2.26 12.54 -7.59
N SER A 83 3.57 12.57 -7.79
CA SER A 83 4.22 13.56 -8.65
C SER A 83 4.66 12.96 -9.97
N SER A 84 4.69 13.79 -11.02
CA SER A 84 5.11 13.41 -12.36
C SER A 84 6.16 14.37 -12.90
N THR A 85 6.94 13.90 -13.87
CA THR A 85 7.93 14.73 -14.59
C THR A 85 7.31 15.82 -15.46
N ASP A 86 5.99 15.78 -15.69
CA ASP A 86 5.25 16.84 -16.39
C ASP A 86 5.02 18.09 -15.53
N GLY A 87 5.42 18.06 -14.26
CA GLY A 87 5.26 19.17 -13.32
C GLY A 87 3.90 19.21 -12.62
N PHE A 88 3.05 18.20 -12.83
CA PHE A 88 1.79 18.06 -12.12
C PHE A 88 1.93 17.11 -10.93
N ALA A 89 1.08 17.33 -9.92
CA ALA A 89 0.89 16.43 -8.80
C ALA A 89 -0.60 16.06 -8.70
N THR A 90 -0.88 14.77 -8.62
CA THR A 90 -2.24 14.25 -8.42
C THR A 90 -2.43 13.86 -6.97
N PHE A 91 -3.60 14.18 -6.44
CA PHE A 91 -4.03 13.77 -5.10
C PHE A 91 -5.06 12.65 -5.24
N ILE A 92 -4.74 11.50 -4.66
CA ILE A 92 -5.66 10.38 -4.53
C ILE A 92 -6.17 10.39 -3.09
N THR A 93 -7.48 10.51 -2.91
CA THR A 93 -8.13 10.56 -1.60
C THR A 93 -8.98 9.32 -1.39
N PHE A 94 -8.92 8.76 -0.19
CA PHE A 94 -9.72 7.63 0.22
C PHE A 94 -10.79 8.07 1.22
N GLU A 95 -11.99 7.52 1.10
CA GLU A 95 -13.06 7.72 2.07
C GLU A 95 -12.74 7.02 3.40
N ALA A 96 -13.43 7.45 4.46
CA ALA A 96 -13.32 6.80 5.75
C ALA A 96 -13.76 5.32 5.63
N ASN A 97 -12.86 4.41 6.01
CA ASN A 97 -13.02 2.95 5.89
C ASN A 97 -12.97 2.37 4.47
N GLU A 98 -12.63 3.14 3.43
CA GLU A 98 -12.46 2.60 2.08
C GLU A 98 -11.30 1.59 2.01
N LEU A 99 -10.18 1.93 2.65
CA LEU A 99 -9.03 1.04 2.83
C LEU A 99 -9.21 0.04 3.99
N GLY A 100 -10.39 -0.01 4.61
CA GLY A 100 -10.70 -0.84 5.76
C GLY A 100 -10.56 -0.14 7.12
N VAL A 101 -10.75 -0.91 8.19
CA VAL A 101 -10.73 -0.41 9.56
C VAL A 101 -9.29 -0.33 10.07
N PRO A 102 -8.85 0.79 10.68
CA PRO A 102 -7.51 0.90 11.26
C PRO A 102 -7.30 -0.14 12.37
N TYR A 103 -6.09 -0.70 12.43
CA TYR A 103 -5.68 -1.64 13.47
C TYR A 103 -4.88 -0.88 14.55
N ASP A 104 -5.43 -0.85 15.77
CA ASP A 104 -4.81 -0.22 16.95
C ASP A 104 -4.18 -1.25 17.90
N GLY A 105 -4.09 -2.53 17.49
CA GLY A 105 -3.52 -3.60 18.31
C GLY A 105 -1.98 -3.61 18.32
N PRO A 106 -1.37 -4.48 19.13
CA PRO A 106 0.08 -4.64 19.14
C PRO A 106 0.58 -5.15 17.79
N ALA A 107 1.58 -4.47 17.23
CA ALA A 107 2.23 -4.86 15.97
C ALA A 107 3.22 -6.04 16.17
N PHE A 108 3.72 -6.23 17.38
CA PHE A 108 4.57 -7.36 17.74
C PHE A 108 4.19 -7.86 19.12
N ASN A 109 3.89 -9.16 19.21
CA ASN A 109 3.87 -9.85 20.49
C ASN A 109 5.28 -10.39 20.72
N PHE A 110 6.03 -9.78 21.63
CA PHE A 110 7.22 -10.42 22.19
C PHE A 110 6.74 -11.57 23.07
N ASN A 111 6.62 -12.75 22.48
CA ASN A 111 6.64 -13.94 23.31
C ASN A 111 8.11 -14.11 23.74
N GLU A 112 8.44 -13.64 24.95
CA GLU A 112 9.61 -14.11 25.69
C GLU A 112 9.41 -15.60 25.96
N THR A 113 9.67 -16.45 24.96
CA THR A 113 9.71 -17.89 25.17
C THR A 113 11.05 -18.22 25.84
N GLU A 114 11.00 -18.21 27.18
CA GLU A 114 11.72 -19.11 28.09
C GLU A 114 13.25 -19.24 27.89
N ALA A 115 14.00 -18.39 28.60
CA ALA A 115 15.26 -18.81 29.19
C ALA A 115 14.96 -19.72 30.39
N SER A 116 15.06 -21.04 30.21
CA SER A 116 15.13 -22.04 31.29
C SER A 116 15.90 -23.26 30.82
#